data_AF-A0A0H4C9C3-F1
#
_entry.id   AF-A0A0H4C9C3-F1
#
_cell.length_a   1.000
_cell.length_b   1.000
_cell.length_c   1.000
_cell.angle_alpha   90.00
_cell.angle_beta   90.00
_cell.angle_gamma   90.00
#
_symmetry.space_group_name_H-M   'P 1'
#
loop_
_entity.id
_entity.type
_entity.pdbx_description
1 polymer ?
#
loop_
_entity_poly.entity_id
_entity_poly.type
_entity_poly.pdbx_seq_one_letter_code
_entity_poly.pdbx_strand_id
1 'polypeptide(L)'
;MTITPPCDSLAVVTEEPWRVRFQREDELVEQLQSQLLEAAKRRAAALHDGVAELGTVYKVAKAVGKSYTAVSHAIKKYPTTE
;
A
#
# COMPACT_ATOMS: atom_id res chain seq x y z
N MET A 1 57.09 -32.69 7.06
CA MET A 1 56.53 -31.32 7.19
C MET A 1 55.04 -31.42 6.94
N THR A 2 54.25 -31.38 8.00
CA THR A 2 52.80 -31.57 7.95
C THR A 2 52.18 -30.24 7.54
N ILE A 3 51.80 -30.10 6.28
CA ILE A 3 51.08 -28.91 5.80
C ILE A 3 49.61 -29.12 6.18
N THR A 4 49.22 -28.57 7.32
CA THR A 4 47.81 -28.42 7.68
C THR A 4 47.18 -27.47 6.66
N PRO A 5 46.13 -27.86 5.92
CA PRO A 5 45.41 -26.91 5.07
C PRO A 5 44.73 -25.87 5.98
N PRO A 6 44.64 -24.58 5.59
CA PRO A 6 43.86 -23.62 6.35
C PRO A 6 42.40 -24.05 6.27
N CYS A 7 41.93 -24.64 7.36
CA CYS A 7 40.55 -25.00 7.60
C CYS A 7 39.80 -23.71 7.95
N ASP A 8 39.61 -22.84 6.97
CA ASP A 8 38.81 -21.62 7.10
C ASP A 8 37.74 -21.58 6.00
N SER A 9 36.98 -22.68 5.90
CA SER A 9 35.60 -22.57 5.45
C SER A 9 34.74 -22.10 6.62
N LEU A 10 34.94 -20.85 7.03
CA LEU A 10 33.86 -20.12 7.68
C LEU A 10 32.87 -19.80 6.56
N ALA A 11 31.85 -20.66 6.45
CA ALA A 11 30.61 -20.30 5.80
C ALA A 11 30.05 -19.09 6.54
N VAL A 12 30.50 -17.90 6.14
CA VAL A 12 29.99 -16.64 6.64
C VAL A 12 28.58 -16.54 6.07
N VAL A 13 27.61 -16.99 6.86
CA VAL A 13 26.21 -16.59 6.75
C VAL A 13 26.15 -15.10 7.08
N THR A 14 26.63 -14.23 6.19
CA THR A 14 26.50 -12.78 6.38
C THR A 14 25.16 -12.36 5.83
N GLU A 15 24.29 -11.91 6.71
CA GLU A 15 23.06 -11.20 6.37
C GLU A 15 23.24 -10.27 5.18
N GLU A 16 22.23 -10.23 4.31
CA GLU A 16 22.13 -9.28 3.22
C GLU A 16 22.38 -7.85 3.77
N PRO A 17 23.30 -7.06 3.17
CA PRO A 17 23.66 -5.75 3.69
C PRO A 17 22.40 -4.91 3.93
N TRP A 18 22.35 -4.21 5.06
CA TRP A 18 21.13 -3.48 5.45
C TRP A 18 20.63 -2.51 4.37
N ARG A 19 21.55 -1.97 3.55
CA ARG A 19 21.21 -1.10 2.41
C ARG A 19 20.40 -1.82 1.33
N VAL A 20 20.74 -3.07 1.03
CA VAL A 20 20.02 -3.90 0.05
C VAL A 20 18.65 -4.29 0.60
N ARG A 21 18.58 -4.67 1.88
CA ARG A 21 17.30 -4.91 2.57
C ARG A 21 16.41 -3.67 2.55
N PHE A 22 16.96 -2.51 2.89
CA PHE A 22 16.23 -1.24 2.87
C PHE A 22 15.72 -0.90 1.48
N GLN A 23 16.57 -0.98 0.45
CA GLN A 23 16.16 -0.69 -0.95
C GLN A 23 15.02 -1.60 -1.40
N ARG A 24 15.07 -2.89 -1.09
CA ARG A 24 13.98 -3.82 -1.42
C ARG A 24 12.66 -3.44 -0.74
N GLU A 25 12.71 -3.08 0.54
CA GLU A 25 11.49 -2.67 1.27
C GLU A 25 10.96 -1.32 0.76
N ASP A 26 11.84 -0.39 0.41
CA ASP A 26 11.46 0.91 -0.16
C ASP A 26 10.75 0.74 -1.51
N GLU A 27 11.29 -0.08 -2.40
CA GLU A 27 10.66 -0.46 -3.68
C GLU A 27 9.29 -1.14 -3.45
N LEU A 28 9.18 -2.01 -2.46
CA LEU A 28 7.91 -2.65 -2.11
C LEU A 28 6.87 -1.65 -1.59
N VAL A 29 7.29 -0.71 -0.74
CA VAL A 29 6.42 0.36 -0.24
C VAL A 29 5.91 1.22 -1.38
N GLU A 30 6.75 1.61 -2.35
CA GLU A 30 6.33 2.38 -3.52
C GLU A 30 5.29 1.62 -4.37
N GLN A 31 5.49 0.32 -4.58
CA GLN A 31 4.54 -0.53 -5.30
C GLN A 31 3.20 -0.64 -4.56
N LEU A 32 3.24 -0.86 -3.24
CA LEU A 32 2.03 -0.95 -2.42
C LEU A 32 1.30 0.38 -2.35
N GLN A 33 2.01 1.51 -2.25
CA GLN A 33 1.41 2.83 -2.31
C GLN A 33 0.69 3.06 -3.64
N SER A 34 1.29 2.65 -4.75
CA SER A 34 0.66 2.71 -6.08
C SER A 34 -0.61 1.87 -6.14
N GLN A 35 -0.58 0.64 -5.63
CA GLN A 35 -1.77 -0.23 -5.57
C GLN A 35 -2.87 0.33 -4.65
N LEU A 36 -2.48 0.90 -3.50
CA LEU A 36 -3.40 1.57 -2.57
C LEU A 36 -4.04 2.79 -3.21
N LEU A 37 -3.29 3.57 -4.00
CA LEU A 37 -3.81 4.70 -4.74
C LEU A 37 -4.89 4.27 -5.74
N GLU A 38 -4.62 3.24 -6.54
CA GLU A 38 -5.59 2.72 -7.51
C GLU A 38 -6.81 2.08 -6.84
N ALA A 39 -6.62 1.39 -5.72
CA ALA A 39 -7.74 0.89 -4.90
C ALA A 39 -8.58 2.05 -4.33
N ALA A 40 -7.94 3.13 -3.87
CA ALA A 40 -8.62 4.30 -3.34
C ALA A 40 -9.44 5.03 -4.41
N LYS A 41 -8.92 5.16 -5.63
CA LYS A 41 -9.68 5.71 -6.78
C LYS A 41 -10.92 4.87 -7.10
N ARG A 42 -10.78 3.55 -7.23
CA ARG A 42 -11.90 2.63 -7.48
C ARG A 42 -12.96 2.70 -6.36
N ARG A 43 -12.49 2.79 -5.11
CA ARG A 43 -13.40 2.97 -3.97
C ARG A 43 -14.12 4.31 -4.00
N ALA A 44 -13.45 5.40 -4.38
CA ALA A 44 -14.07 6.71 -4.49
C ALA A 44 -15.16 6.73 -5.59
N ALA A 45 -14.90 6.08 -6.73
CA ALA A 45 -15.91 5.90 -7.78
C ALA A 45 -17.14 5.14 -7.26
N ALA A 46 -16.97 4.02 -6.56
CA ALA A 46 -18.08 3.29 -5.96
C ALA A 46 -18.85 4.13 -4.91
N LEU A 47 -18.16 5.00 -4.17
CA LEU A 47 -18.82 5.93 -3.25
C LEU A 47 -19.62 7.01 -4.01
N HIS A 48 -19.13 7.47 -5.16
CA HIS A 48 -19.86 8.39 -6.03
C HIS A 48 -21.14 7.74 -6.57
N ASP A 49 -21.06 6.49 -7.03
CA ASP A 49 -22.23 5.73 -7.49
C ASP A 49 -23.25 5.55 -6.35
N GLY A 50 -22.77 5.23 -5.14
CA GLY A 50 -23.62 5.18 -3.96
C GLY A 50 -24.29 6.53 -3.64
N VAL A 51 -23.63 7.67 -3.91
CA VAL A 51 -24.25 8.99 -3.74
C VAL A 51 -25.33 9.21 -4.80
N ALA A 52 -25.10 8.79 -6.04
CA ALA A 52 -26.10 8.85 -7.10
C ALA A 52 -27.34 7.99 -6.76
N GLU A 53 -27.14 6.81 -6.17
CA GLU A 53 -28.22 5.90 -5.77
C GLU A 53 -28.98 6.39 -4.52
N LEU A 54 -28.26 6.75 -3.44
CA LEU A 54 -28.87 7.06 -2.15
C LEU A 54 -29.24 8.55 -2.00
N GLY A 55 -28.69 9.40 -2.87
CA GLY A 55 -28.94 10.83 -3.00
C GLY A 55 -28.07 11.72 -2.10
N THR A 56 -27.45 11.20 -1.04
CA THR A 56 -26.57 12.01 -0.18
C THR A 56 -25.36 11.25 0.35
N VAL A 57 -24.24 11.95 0.50
CA VAL A 57 -22.99 11.44 1.10
C VAL A 57 -23.23 10.90 2.52
N TYR A 58 -24.16 11.49 3.27
CA TYR A 58 -24.51 11.02 4.61
C TYR A 58 -25.13 9.61 4.60
N LYS A 59 -26.06 9.34 3.68
CA LYS A 59 -26.69 8.01 3.56
C LYS A 59 -25.66 6.96 3.13
N VAL A 60 -24.77 7.31 2.20
CA VAL A 60 -23.64 6.44 1.81
C VAL A 60 -22.75 6.14 2.99
N ALA A 61 -22.34 7.17 3.76
CA ALA A 61 -21.51 7.00 4.95
C ALA A 61 -22.15 6.06 5.98
N LYS A 62 -23.46 6.20 6.20
CA LYS A 62 -24.24 5.29 7.05
C LYS A 62 -24.24 3.85 6.51
N ALA A 63 -24.43 3.68 5.19
CA ALA A 63 -24.46 2.37 4.54
C ALA A 63 -23.11 1.64 4.61
N VAL A 64 -21.98 2.35 4.44
CA VAL A 64 -20.63 1.76 4.48
C VAL A 64 -20.00 1.75 5.88
N GLY A 65 -20.72 2.22 6.90
CA GLY A 65 -20.24 2.27 8.28
C GLY A 65 -19.02 3.18 8.49
N LYS A 66 -18.94 4.30 7.76
CA LYS A 66 -17.84 5.28 7.87
C LYS A 66 -18.37 6.65 8.27
N SER A 67 -17.47 7.51 8.75
CA SER A 67 -17.83 8.90 9.02
C SER A 67 -18.13 9.65 7.72
N TYR A 68 -19.04 10.62 7.80
CA TYR A 68 -19.35 11.51 6.69
C TYR A 68 -18.09 12.18 6.12
N THR A 69 -17.21 12.67 6.98
CA THR A 69 -15.97 13.34 6.58
C THR A 69 -15.04 12.41 5.80
N ALA A 70 -14.91 11.15 6.22
CA ALA A 70 -14.09 10.18 5.51
C ALA A 70 -14.62 9.89 4.10
N VAL A 71 -15.93 9.73 3.95
CA VAL A 71 -16.56 9.52 2.63
C VAL A 71 -16.46 10.78 1.77
N SER A 72 -16.76 11.95 2.33
CA SER A 72 -16.65 13.23 1.62
C SER A 72 -15.23 13.49 1.14
N HIS A 73 -14.21 13.24 1.98
CA HIS A 73 -12.81 13.39 1.59
C HIS A 73 -12.40 12.38 0.52
N ALA A 74 -12.83 11.12 0.63
CA ALA A 74 -12.50 10.10 -0.36
C ALA A 74 -13.04 10.47 -1.75
N ILE A 75 -14.30 10.92 -1.84
CA ILE A 75 -14.92 11.37 -3.09
C ILE A 75 -14.22 12.62 -3.63
N LYS A 76 -13.96 13.62 -2.78
CA LYS A 76 -13.30 14.87 -3.20
C LYS A 76 -11.85 14.68 -3.65
N LYS A 77 -11.13 13.75 -3.02
CA LYS A 77 -9.71 13.52 -3.30
C LYS A 77 -9.50 12.80 -4.63
N TYR A 78 -10.45 11.98 -5.05
CA TYR A 78 -10.41 11.24 -6.30
C TYR A 78 -11.71 11.46 -7.06
N PRO A 79 -11.89 12.65 -7.66
CA PRO A 79 -13.07 12.90 -8.48
C PRO A 79 -13.07 11.93 -9.66
N THR A 80 -14.24 11.35 -9.97
CA THR A 80 -14.48 10.61 -11.21
C THR A 80 -14.26 11.60 -12.35
N THR A 81 -13.06 11.59 -12.92
CA THR A 81 -12.75 12.39 -14.10
C THR A 81 -13.37 11.66 -15.27
N GLU A 82 -14.25 12.35 -16.02
CA GLU A 82 -14.82 11.87 -17.30
C GLU A 82 -13.75 11.39 -18.28
#